data_AF-A0A7S1SBJ7-F1
#
_entry.id   AF-A0A7S1SBJ7-F1
#
_cell.length_a   1.000
_cell.length_b   1.000
_cell.length_c   1.000
_cell.angle_alpha   90.00
_cell.angle_beta   90.00
_cell.angle_gamma   90.00
#
_symmetry.space_group_name_H-M   'P 1'
#
loop_
_entity.id
_entity.type
_entity.pdbx_description
1 polymer ?
#
loop_
_entity_poly.entity_id
_entity_poly.type
_entity_poly.pdbx_seq_one_letter_code
_entity_poly.pdbx_strand_id
1 'polypeptide(L)'
;MAPNGAAEDDDGKAKEHGLVAKVVGVVRRKAAAMGASAFVAYLLIDIVVYAFALVAAREAFLRSTGKEPWADIRGFLLVLGGIWASNNATRPLRLAGAAAGAPLVERALAFLEGLLPGAARSKTLPGGVTLATPLAAGLLLGLWGVMVLAIVASYYLLLLRRAG
;
A
#
# COMPACT_ATOMS: atom_id res chain seq x y z
N MET A 1 23.08 -44.10 9.37
CA MET A 1 22.44 -42.90 9.94
C MET A 1 22.33 -41.88 8.80
N ALA A 2 21.11 -41.53 8.39
CA ALA A 2 20.82 -40.82 7.13
C ALA A 2 21.23 -39.33 7.15
N PRO A 3 21.52 -38.70 6.00
CA PRO A 3 21.52 -37.25 5.88
C PRO A 3 20.08 -36.75 5.58
N ASN A 4 19.34 -36.39 6.62
CA ASN A 4 18.09 -35.63 6.53
C ASN A 4 18.40 -34.14 6.73
N GLY A 5 18.78 -33.42 5.67
CA GLY A 5 19.07 -31.99 5.77
C GLY A 5 18.84 -31.15 4.51
N ALA A 6 18.35 -31.73 3.41
CA ALA A 6 18.23 -31.03 2.12
C ALA A 6 16.79 -30.69 1.70
N ALA A 7 15.77 -31.05 2.49
CA ALA A 7 14.37 -30.95 2.08
C ALA A 7 13.61 -29.71 2.61
N GLU A 8 14.16 -28.96 3.58
CA GLU A 8 13.46 -27.80 4.17
C GLU A 8 13.79 -26.44 3.50
N ASP A 9 14.97 -26.28 2.89
CA ASP A 9 15.38 -24.99 2.30
C ASP A 9 14.86 -24.76 0.87
N ASP A 10 14.60 -25.82 0.11
CA ASP A 10 14.13 -25.72 -1.28
C ASP A 10 12.62 -25.39 -1.35
N ASP A 11 11.86 -25.93 -0.39
CA ASP A 11 10.41 -25.77 -0.28
C ASP A 11 10.01 -24.34 0.15
N GLY A 12 10.83 -23.70 0.97
CA GLY A 12 10.68 -22.29 1.40
C GLY A 12 10.94 -21.31 0.25
N LYS A 13 12.03 -21.48 -0.49
CA LYS A 13 12.37 -20.63 -1.64
C LYS A 13 11.40 -20.81 -2.81
N ALA A 14 10.93 -22.02 -3.06
CA ALA A 14 9.90 -22.29 -4.08
C ALA A 14 8.57 -21.60 -3.74
N LYS A 15 8.15 -21.62 -2.46
CA LYS A 15 6.92 -20.93 -1.99
C LYS A 15 7.06 -19.41 -2.01
N GLU A 16 8.21 -18.86 -1.63
CA GLU A 16 8.50 -17.42 -1.72
C GLU A 16 8.50 -16.95 -3.18
N HIS A 17 9.15 -17.69 -4.08
CA HIS A 17 9.11 -17.39 -5.52
C HIS A 17 7.68 -17.42 -6.06
N GLY A 18 6.86 -18.37 -5.60
CA GLY A 18 5.44 -18.47 -5.96
C GLY A 18 4.61 -17.27 -5.48
N LEU A 19 4.83 -16.81 -4.23
CA LEU A 19 4.12 -15.66 -3.67
C LEU A 19 4.51 -14.37 -4.38
N VAL A 20 5.81 -14.12 -4.57
CA VAL A 20 6.31 -12.93 -5.27
C VAL A 20 5.79 -12.91 -6.71
N ALA A 21 5.85 -14.03 -7.43
CA ALA A 21 5.31 -14.12 -8.79
C ALA A 21 3.79 -13.84 -8.83
N LYS A 22 3.03 -14.31 -7.84
CA LYS A 22 1.60 -14.04 -7.72
C LYS A 22 1.32 -12.57 -7.46
N VAL A 23 2.05 -11.94 -6.54
CA VAL A 23 1.93 -10.50 -6.24
C VAL A 23 2.27 -9.67 -7.48
N VAL A 24 3.40 -9.95 -8.13
CA VAL A 24 3.80 -9.30 -9.38
C VAL A 24 2.72 -9.46 -10.45
N GLY A 25 2.16 -10.66 -10.59
CA GLY A 25 1.07 -10.92 -11.53
C GLY A 25 -0.20 -10.12 -11.23
N VAL A 26 -0.58 -9.95 -9.97
CA VAL A 26 -1.74 -9.13 -9.57
C VAL A 26 -1.48 -7.65 -9.87
N VAL A 27 -0.29 -7.14 -9.50
CA VAL A 27 0.12 -5.76 -9.76
C VAL A 27 0.09 -5.48 -11.25
N ARG A 28 0.70 -6.36 -12.06
CA ARG A 28 0.73 -6.22 -13.52
C ARG A 28 -0.68 -6.19 -14.12
N ARG A 29 -1.58 -7.10 -13.69
CA ARG A 29 -2.97 -7.11 -14.17
C ARG A 29 -3.71 -5.83 -13.83
N LYS A 30 -3.55 -5.31 -12.61
CA LYS A 30 -4.17 -4.04 -12.21
C LYS A 30 -3.62 -2.87 -13.00
N ALA A 31 -2.29 -2.74 -13.11
CA ALA A 31 -1.66 -1.70 -13.91
C ALA A 31 -2.10 -1.74 -15.38
N ALA A 32 -2.23 -2.94 -15.97
CA ALA A 32 -2.74 -3.11 -17.33
C ALA A 32 -4.23 -2.72 -17.48
N ALA A 33 -5.04 -2.98 -16.45
CA ALA A 33 -6.48 -2.69 -16.49
C ALA A 33 -6.81 -1.19 -16.37
N MET A 34 -5.97 -0.40 -15.69
CA MET A 34 -6.28 1.00 -15.39
C MET A 34 -5.25 2.02 -15.90
N GLY A 35 -4.08 1.57 -16.35
CA GLY A 35 -2.94 2.42 -16.64
C GLY A 35 -2.05 2.63 -15.40
N ALA A 36 -0.75 2.79 -15.61
CA ALA A 36 0.23 2.89 -14.51
C ALA A 36 0.01 4.12 -13.63
N SER A 37 -0.25 5.30 -14.22
CA SER A 37 -0.49 6.55 -13.49
C SER A 37 -1.77 6.48 -12.65
N ALA A 38 -2.88 5.99 -13.21
CA ALA A 38 -4.11 5.78 -12.47
C ALA A 38 -3.94 4.73 -11.37
N PHE A 39 -3.16 3.67 -11.60
CA PHE A 39 -2.87 2.67 -10.56
C PHE A 39 -2.07 3.28 -9.40
N VAL A 40 -1.05 4.08 -9.68
CA VAL A 40 -0.29 4.79 -8.63
C VAL A 40 -1.19 5.79 -7.92
N ALA A 41 -2.04 6.54 -8.63
CA ALA A 41 -3.02 7.44 -8.03
C ALA A 41 -3.97 6.70 -7.07
N TYR A 42 -4.45 5.53 -7.49
CA TYR A 42 -5.29 4.67 -6.67
C TYR A 42 -4.56 4.22 -5.39
N LEU A 43 -3.28 3.85 -5.48
CA LEU A 43 -2.48 3.48 -4.32
C LEU A 43 -2.23 4.66 -3.37
N LEU A 44 -2.00 5.87 -3.89
CA LEU A 44 -1.87 7.09 -3.08
C LEU A 44 -3.14 7.37 -2.26
N ILE A 45 -4.32 7.18 -2.88
CA ILE A 45 -5.62 7.29 -2.21
C ILE A 45 -5.76 6.20 -1.14
N ASP A 46 -5.44 4.94 -1.48
CA ASP A 46 -5.54 3.80 -0.56
C ASP A 46 -4.67 4.02 0.69
N ILE A 47 -3.45 4.53 0.55
CA ILE A 47 -2.56 4.85 1.68
C ILE A 47 -3.25 5.78 2.67
N VAL A 48 -3.90 6.86 2.18
CA VAL A 48 -4.62 7.81 3.03
C VAL A 48 -5.82 7.13 3.70
N VAL A 49 -6.67 6.49 2.91
CA VAL A 49 -7.92 5.88 3.40
C VAL A 49 -7.63 4.85 4.48
N TYR A 50 -6.67 3.94 4.26
CA TYR A 50 -6.35 2.91 5.23
C TYR A 50 -5.66 3.45 6.48
N ALA A 51 -4.77 4.43 6.36
CA ALA A 51 -4.10 5.02 7.53
C ALA A 51 -5.13 5.68 8.47
N PHE A 52 -6.05 6.48 7.93
CA PHE A 52 -7.11 7.10 8.74
C PHE A 52 -8.14 6.08 9.24
N ALA A 53 -8.54 5.12 8.41
CA ALA A 53 -9.49 4.09 8.81
C ALA A 53 -8.96 3.28 9.99
N LEU A 54 -7.67 2.93 10.00
CA LEU A 54 -7.05 2.17 11.10
C LEU A 54 -7.06 2.95 12.42
N VAL A 55 -6.73 4.25 12.38
CA VAL A 55 -6.75 5.09 13.59
C VAL A 55 -8.18 5.33 14.08
N ALA A 56 -9.11 5.64 13.18
CA ALA A 56 -10.52 5.83 13.54
C ALA A 56 -11.12 4.54 14.14
N ALA A 57 -10.81 3.39 13.54
CA ALA A 57 -11.18 2.07 14.02
C ALA A 57 -10.67 1.80 15.44
N ARG A 58 -9.38 2.03 15.69
CA ARG A 58 -8.79 1.86 17.02
C ARG A 58 -9.44 2.80 18.04
N GLU A 59 -9.61 4.07 17.70
CA GLU A 59 -10.25 5.06 18.58
C GLU A 59 -11.69 4.69 18.93
N ALA A 60 -12.50 4.30 17.93
CA ALA A 60 -13.86 3.84 18.16
C ALA A 60 -13.90 2.61 19.07
N PHE A 61 -12.94 1.69 18.89
CA PHE A 61 -12.81 0.50 19.72
C PHE A 61 -12.45 0.83 21.18
N LEU A 62 -11.44 1.69 21.39
CA LEU A 62 -11.02 2.14 22.71
C LEU A 62 -12.15 2.86 23.45
N ARG A 63 -12.89 3.73 22.77
CA ARG A 63 -14.01 4.48 23.37
C ARG A 63 -15.18 3.59 23.78
N SER A 64 -15.43 2.51 23.05
CA SER A 64 -16.56 1.60 23.31
C SER A 64 -16.23 0.51 24.33
N THR A 65 -14.97 0.07 24.41
CA THR A 65 -14.58 -1.09 25.25
C THR A 65 -13.63 -0.75 26.40
N GLY A 66 -12.96 0.41 26.35
CA GLY A 66 -11.90 0.78 27.28
C GLY A 66 -10.62 -0.05 27.14
N LYS A 67 -10.51 -0.90 26.11
CA LYS A 67 -9.38 -1.81 25.89
C LYS A 67 -8.78 -1.61 24.51
N GLU A 68 -7.50 -1.92 24.37
CA GLU A 68 -6.84 -1.95 23.08
C GLU A 68 -7.39 -3.07 22.18
N PRO A 69 -7.45 -2.89 20.85
CA PRO A 69 -8.05 -3.87 19.95
C PRO A 69 -7.42 -5.27 20.03
N TRP A 70 -6.11 -5.35 20.26
CA TRP A 70 -5.42 -6.65 20.39
C TRP A 70 -5.75 -7.41 21.69
N ALA A 71 -6.41 -6.77 22.66
CA ALA A 71 -6.87 -7.42 23.88
C ALA A 71 -8.25 -8.09 23.73
N ASP A 72 -9.00 -7.76 22.67
CA ASP A 72 -10.27 -8.41 22.31
C ASP A 72 -10.31 -8.69 20.81
N ILE A 73 -9.84 -9.89 20.46
CA ILE A 73 -9.74 -10.35 19.08
C ILE A 73 -11.10 -10.36 18.36
N ARG A 74 -12.22 -10.59 19.05
CA ARG A 74 -13.55 -10.65 18.43
C ARG A 74 -13.97 -9.25 18.03
N GLY A 75 -13.81 -8.29 18.94
CA GLY A 75 -14.03 -6.89 18.68
C GLY A 75 -13.14 -6.34 17.56
N PHE A 76 -11.85 -6.70 17.57
CA PHE A 76 -10.91 -6.36 16.50
C PHE A 76 -11.32 -6.90 15.13
N LEU A 77 -11.75 -8.16 15.05
CA LEU A 77 -12.22 -8.76 13.80
C LEU A 77 -13.50 -8.08 13.28
N LEU A 78 -14.40 -7.67 14.16
CA LEU A 78 -15.61 -6.94 13.78
C LEU A 78 -15.26 -5.58 13.17
N VAL A 79 -14.31 -4.86 13.78
CA VAL A 79 -13.79 -3.59 13.28
C VAL A 79 -13.08 -3.76 11.93
N LEU A 80 -12.24 -4.79 11.79
CA LEU A 80 -11.61 -5.15 10.50
C LEU A 80 -12.66 -5.47 9.44
N GLY A 81 -13.74 -6.17 9.80
CA GLY A 81 -14.89 -6.42 8.92
C GLY A 81 -15.54 -5.12 8.45
N GLY A 82 -15.69 -4.14 9.34
CA GLY A 82 -16.17 -2.79 9.00
C GLY A 82 -15.25 -2.03 8.04
N ILE A 83 -13.94 -2.07 8.27
CA ILE A 83 -12.94 -1.49 7.35
C ILE A 83 -13.04 -2.17 5.99
N TRP A 84 -13.13 -3.51 5.96
CA TRP A 84 -13.25 -4.27 4.71
C TRP A 84 -14.53 -3.92 3.95
N ALA A 85 -15.68 -3.85 4.63
CA ALA A 85 -16.95 -3.47 4.01
C ALA A 85 -16.90 -2.04 3.45
N SER A 86 -16.41 -1.09 4.24
CA SER A 86 -16.24 0.31 3.83
C SER A 86 -15.29 0.45 2.65
N ASN A 87 -14.22 -0.33 2.63
CA ASN A 87 -13.26 -0.37 1.53
C ASN A 87 -13.91 -0.86 0.22
N ASN A 88 -14.77 -1.87 0.28
CA ASN A 88 -15.51 -2.31 -0.90
C ASN A 88 -16.57 -1.29 -1.35
N ALA A 89 -17.29 -0.69 -0.40
CA ALA A 89 -18.30 0.33 -0.69
C ALA A 89 -17.72 1.59 -1.33
N THR A 90 -16.52 2.02 -0.90
CA THR A 90 -15.82 3.21 -1.43
C THR A 90 -14.96 2.91 -2.66
N ARG A 91 -14.90 1.66 -3.13
CA ARG A 91 -14.09 1.28 -4.28
C ARG A 91 -14.42 2.08 -5.56
N PRO A 92 -15.69 2.30 -5.95
CA PRO A 92 -16.01 3.09 -7.15
C PRO A 92 -15.51 4.53 -7.04
N LEU A 93 -15.66 5.15 -5.87
CA LEU A 93 -15.18 6.50 -5.60
C LEU A 93 -13.65 6.60 -5.73
N ARG A 94 -12.91 5.65 -5.18
CA ARG A 94 -11.45 5.63 -5.27
C ARG A 94 -10.96 5.40 -6.70
N LEU A 95 -11.65 4.56 -7.47
CA LEU A 95 -11.35 4.37 -8.89
C LEU A 95 -11.61 5.65 -9.69
N ALA A 96 -12.74 6.32 -9.45
CA ALA A 96 -13.04 7.59 -10.09
C ALA A 96 -12.03 8.69 -9.71
N GLY A 97 -11.69 8.80 -8.43
CA GLY A 97 -10.66 9.73 -7.95
C GLY A 97 -9.28 9.44 -8.53
N ALA A 98 -8.92 8.16 -8.66
CA ALA A 98 -7.67 7.74 -9.28
C ALA A 98 -7.63 8.08 -10.78
N ALA A 99 -8.72 7.87 -11.50
CA ALA A 99 -8.83 8.25 -12.90
C ALA A 99 -8.72 9.76 -13.08
N ALA A 100 -9.39 10.55 -12.23
CA ALA A 100 -9.30 12.01 -12.26
C ALA A 100 -7.90 12.53 -11.89
N GLY A 101 -7.21 11.86 -10.96
CA GLY A 101 -5.86 12.21 -10.51
C GLY A 101 -4.73 11.71 -11.42
N ALA A 102 -5.03 10.82 -12.37
CA ALA A 102 -4.02 10.16 -13.20
C ALA A 102 -3.10 11.15 -13.96
N PRO A 103 -3.59 12.25 -14.57
CA PRO A 103 -2.72 13.19 -15.29
C PRO A 103 -1.72 13.91 -14.36
N LEU A 104 -2.12 14.17 -13.11
CA LEU A 104 -1.22 14.79 -12.13
C LEU A 104 -0.13 13.81 -11.70
N VAL A 105 -0.51 12.56 -11.45
CA VAL A 105 0.43 11.50 -11.08
C VAL A 105 1.39 11.19 -12.23
N GLU A 106 0.93 11.21 -13.47
CA GLU A 106 1.78 11.05 -14.66
C GLU A 106 2.88 12.12 -14.71
N ARG A 107 2.54 13.39 -14.48
CA ARG A 107 3.53 14.49 -14.41
C ARG A 107 4.51 14.29 -13.25
N ALA A 108 4.03 13.86 -12.09
CA ALA A 108 4.89 13.60 -10.93
C ALA A 108 5.86 12.44 -11.21
N LEU A 109 5.40 11.35 -11.84
CA LEU A 109 6.24 10.23 -12.24
C LEU A 109 7.30 10.67 -13.26
N ALA A 110 6.90 11.41 -14.30
CA ALA A 110 7.85 11.91 -15.29
C ALA A 110 8.94 12.82 -14.67
N PHE A 111 8.55 13.66 -13.71
CA PHE A 111 9.51 14.48 -12.95
C PHE A 111 10.50 13.61 -12.16
N LEU A 112 10.00 12.62 -11.41
CA LEU A 112 10.83 11.72 -10.62
C LEU A 112 11.74 10.84 -11.50
N GLU A 113 11.25 10.36 -12.64
CA GLU A 113 12.05 9.63 -13.64
C GLU A 113 13.21 10.49 -14.15
N GLY A 114 12.99 11.80 -14.34
CA GLY A 114 14.03 12.76 -14.73
C GLY A 114 15.14 12.92 -13.69
N LEU A 115 14.84 12.74 -12.40
CA LEU A 115 15.81 12.79 -11.31
C LEU A 115 16.64 11.51 -11.18
N LEU A 116 16.17 10.39 -11.75
CA LEU A 116 16.88 9.11 -11.65
C LEU A 116 18.13 9.06 -12.54
N PRO A 117 19.15 8.28 -12.16
CA PRO A 117 20.36 8.11 -12.96
C PRO A 117 20.05 7.60 -14.38
N GLY A 118 20.88 8.00 -15.36
CA GLY A 118 20.74 7.56 -16.75
C GLY A 118 20.68 6.03 -16.91
N ALA A 119 21.39 5.28 -16.05
CA ALA A 119 21.36 3.82 -16.02
C ALA A 119 19.98 3.22 -15.70
N ALA A 120 19.16 3.90 -14.89
CA ALA A 120 17.79 3.48 -14.60
C ALA A 120 16.83 3.82 -15.76
N ARG A 121 17.12 4.89 -16.50
CA ARG A 121 16.33 5.33 -17.66
C ARG A 121 16.61 4.51 -18.92
N SER A 122 17.84 4.02 -19.10
CA SER A 122 18.23 3.23 -20.28
C SER A 122 17.90 1.74 -20.17
N LYS A 123 17.73 1.22 -18.95
CA LYS A 123 17.44 -0.21 -18.74
C LYS A 123 15.94 -0.49 -18.89
N THR A 124 15.57 -1.14 -19.99
CA THR A 124 14.20 -1.60 -20.24
C THR A 124 13.91 -2.92 -19.54
N LEU A 125 12.76 -3.01 -18.91
CA LEU A 125 12.22 -4.23 -18.32
C LEU A 125 11.32 -4.96 -19.32
N PRO A 126 11.04 -6.27 -19.10
CA PRO A 126 10.06 -7.00 -19.88
C PRO A 126 8.71 -6.28 -19.91
N GLY A 127 8.16 -6.05 -21.10
CA GLY A 127 6.93 -5.26 -21.28
C GLY A 127 7.14 -3.80 -21.70
N GLY A 128 8.36 -3.41 -22.08
CA GLY A 128 8.63 -2.12 -22.73
C GLY A 128 8.67 -0.92 -21.79
N VAL A 129 8.63 -1.15 -20.48
CA VAL A 129 8.72 -0.10 -19.44
C VAL A 129 10.18 0.08 -19.03
N THR A 130 10.61 1.30 -18.77
CA THR A 130 11.96 1.54 -18.21
C THR A 130 11.99 1.16 -16.74
N LEU A 131 13.18 0.83 -16.22
CA LEU A 131 13.37 0.61 -14.78
C LEU A 131 13.08 1.89 -13.97
N ALA A 132 13.17 3.06 -14.59
CA ALA A 132 12.86 4.34 -13.96
C ALA A 132 11.42 4.44 -13.48
N THR A 133 10.44 3.92 -14.24
CA THR A 133 9.01 4.02 -13.90
C THR A 133 8.63 3.33 -12.58
N PRO A 134 8.93 2.04 -12.33
CA PRO A 134 8.62 1.42 -11.04
C PRO A 134 9.41 2.03 -9.88
N LEU A 135 10.63 2.53 -10.12
CA LEU A 135 11.42 3.24 -9.09
C LEU A 135 10.78 4.58 -8.73
N ALA A 136 10.39 5.38 -9.72
CA ALA A 136 9.68 6.65 -9.53
C ALA A 136 8.35 6.43 -8.80
N ALA A 137 7.58 5.40 -9.18
CA ALA A 137 6.36 5.03 -8.49
C ALA A 137 6.61 4.62 -7.04
N GLY A 138 7.63 3.79 -6.79
CA GLY A 138 8.03 3.38 -5.45
C GLY A 138 8.46 4.57 -4.58
N LEU A 139 9.25 5.49 -5.13
CA LEU A 139 9.67 6.72 -4.44
C LEU A 139 8.47 7.62 -4.10
N LEU A 140 7.57 7.84 -5.07
CA LEU A 140 6.37 8.65 -4.85
C LEU A 140 5.48 8.06 -3.74
N LEU A 141 5.22 6.75 -3.79
CA LEU A 141 4.43 6.05 -2.79
C LEU A 141 5.10 6.04 -1.41
N GLY A 142 6.43 5.86 -1.37
CA GLY A 142 7.20 5.89 -0.13
C GLY A 142 7.16 7.25 0.55
N LEU A 143 7.45 8.32 -0.19
CA LEU A 143 7.39 9.70 0.31
C LEU A 143 5.98 10.06 0.79
N TRP A 144 4.97 9.70 0.00
CA TRP A 144 3.57 9.91 0.36
C TRP A 144 3.19 9.15 1.64
N GLY A 145 3.59 7.89 1.75
CA GLY A 145 3.36 7.07 2.94
C GLY A 145 3.97 7.67 4.20
N VAL A 146 5.24 8.12 4.13
CA VAL A 146 5.92 8.78 5.26
C VAL A 146 5.17 10.05 5.67
N MET A 147 4.75 10.87 4.69
CA MET A 147 4.00 12.09 4.97
C MET A 147 2.66 11.80 5.65
N VAL A 148 1.90 10.82 5.15
CA VAL A 148 0.62 10.41 5.76
C VAL A 148 0.82 9.87 7.17
N LEU A 149 1.85 9.05 7.40
CA LEU A 149 2.19 8.55 8.74
C LEU A 149 2.55 9.70 9.70
N ALA A 150 3.30 10.70 9.24
CA ALA A 150 3.62 11.87 10.05
C ALA A 150 2.36 12.67 10.43
N ILE A 151 1.41 12.85 9.50
CA ILE A 151 0.12 13.52 9.75
C ILE A 151 -0.68 12.73 10.79
N VAL A 152 -0.80 11.42 10.61
CA VAL A 152 -1.56 10.54 11.52
C VAL A 152 -0.93 10.50 12.90
N ALA A 153 0.40 10.39 13.00
CA ALA A 153 1.12 10.46 14.26
C ALA A 153 0.93 11.80 14.97
N SER A 154 0.98 12.91 14.22
CA SER A 154 0.73 14.25 14.77
C SER A 154 -0.69 14.38 15.31
N TYR A 155 -1.69 13.90 14.57
CA TYR A 155 -3.07 13.87 15.02
C TYR A 155 -3.24 13.04 16.31
N TYR A 156 -2.61 11.87 16.37
CA TYR A 156 -2.63 11.01 17.55
C TYR A 156 -2.00 11.69 18.78
N LEU A 157 -0.85 12.35 18.61
CA LEU A 157 -0.21 13.11 19.68
C LEU A 157 -1.10 14.27 20.20
N LEU A 158 -1.83 14.94 19.31
CA LEU A 158 -2.79 15.97 19.70
C LEU A 158 -3.97 15.41 20.49
N LEU A 159 -4.45 14.21 20.16
CA LEU A 159 -5.51 13.54 20.93
C LEU A 159 -5.04 13.18 22.34
N LEU A 160 -3.83 12.62 22.48
CA LEU A 160 -3.27 12.30 23.80
C LEU A 160 -3.13 13.53 24.70
N ARG A 161 -2.72 14.67 24.14
CA ARG A 161 -2.60 15.94 24.90
C ARG A 161 -3.93 16.52 25.39
N ARG A 162 -5.07 16.15 24.79
CA ARG A 162 -6.40 16.58 25.25
C ARG A 162 -6.99 15.68 26.33
N ALA A 163 -6.43 14.49 26.52
CA ALA A 163 -6.96 13.48 27.43
C ALA A 163 -6.26 13.44 28.81
N GLY A 164 -5.14 14.16 28.97
CA GLY A 164 -4.45 14.38 30.24
C GLY A 164 -4.58 15.82 30.69
#